data_AF-A0A534LYF5-F1
#
_entry.id   AF-A0A534LYF5-F1
#
_cell.length_a   1.000
_cell.length_b   1.000
_cell.length_c   1.000
_cell.angle_alpha   90.00
_cell.angle_beta   90.00
_cell.angle_gamma   90.00
#
_symmetry.space_group_name_H-M   'P 1'
#
loop_
_entity.id
_entity.type
_entity.pdbx_description
1 polymer ?
#
loop_
_entity_poly.entity_id
_entity_poly.type
_entity_poly.pdbx_seq_one_letter_code
_entity_poly.pdbx_strand_id
1 'polypeptide(L)'
;RGKRAGSYGALLMAAYDEETDMFRTTCKLGTGFDDETLRKLPEKLKGARQDRRPARVDSKLEADVWFDPEIVLEVRGAELTVSPVHTAAAGTIRPGAGLAIRFPRFTGRWREDKGPEDATTVKELLGMYRSQLKRTKASP
;
A
#
# COMPACT_ATOMS: atom_id res chain seq x y z
N ARG A 1 17.76 -4.65 -7.28
CA ARG A 1 19.15 -5.06 -6.93
C ARG A 1 19.14 -6.50 -6.41
N GLY A 2 20.26 -7.22 -6.43
CA GLY A 2 20.33 -8.64 -6.06
C GLY A 2 19.62 -9.53 -7.08
N LYS A 3 19.06 -10.69 -6.66
CA LYS A 3 18.27 -11.61 -7.52
C LYS A 3 17.12 -10.95 -8.28
N ARG A 4 16.66 -9.77 -7.85
CA ARG A 4 15.71 -8.90 -8.56
C ARG A 4 16.45 -7.73 -9.23
N ALA A 5 17.35 -8.03 -10.16
CA ALA A 5 17.87 -7.08 -11.13
C ALA A 5 17.01 -7.17 -12.40
N GLY A 6 16.63 -6.03 -12.99
CA GLY A 6 15.73 -6.01 -14.16
C GLY A 6 14.22 -6.12 -13.86
N SER A 7 13.79 -6.13 -12.59
CA SER A 7 12.37 -6.04 -12.20
C SER A 7 12.21 -5.22 -10.91
N TYR A 8 10.97 -4.82 -10.59
CA TYR A 8 10.66 -3.96 -9.44
C TYR A 8 10.94 -4.68 -8.12
N GLY A 9 11.73 -4.05 -7.24
CA GLY A 9 12.17 -4.65 -5.99
C GLY A 9 11.06 -4.77 -4.94
N ALA A 10 10.18 -3.78 -4.90
CA ALA A 10 8.97 -3.69 -4.09
C ALA A 10 8.00 -2.70 -4.75
N LEU A 11 6.69 -2.84 -4.49
CA LEU A 11 5.67 -1.88 -4.90
C LEU A 11 5.33 -0.90 -3.77
N LEU A 12 4.98 0.35 -4.09
CA LEU A 12 4.49 1.32 -3.12
C LEU A 12 2.96 1.26 -3.10
N MET A 13 2.38 0.73 -2.02
CA MET A 13 0.94 0.48 -1.92
C MET A 13 0.22 1.60 -1.18
N ALA A 14 -1.01 1.88 -1.60
CA ALA A 14 -1.89 2.88 -1.01
C ALA A 14 -3.24 2.28 -0.58
N ALA A 15 -3.94 3.04 0.26
CA ALA A 15 -5.35 2.88 0.61
C ALA A 15 -6.13 4.05 0.00
N TYR A 16 -7.41 3.85 -0.33
CA TYR A 16 -8.26 4.88 -0.94
C TYR A 16 -8.85 5.82 0.13
N ASP A 17 -8.93 7.11 -0.17
CA ASP A 17 -9.37 8.18 0.71
C ASP A 17 -10.62 8.84 0.13
N GLU A 18 -11.76 8.22 0.44
CA GLU A 18 -13.11 8.59 -0.01
C GLU A 18 -13.46 10.07 0.24
N GLU A 19 -12.86 10.70 1.25
CA GLU A 19 -13.14 12.08 1.64
C GLU A 19 -12.38 13.11 0.78
N THR A 20 -11.35 12.68 0.03
CA THR A 20 -10.51 13.58 -0.78
C THR A 20 -10.20 13.09 -2.20
N ASP A 21 -10.73 11.93 -2.61
CA ASP A 21 -10.45 11.27 -3.90
C ASP A 21 -8.97 10.90 -4.12
N MET A 22 -8.27 10.54 -3.02
CA MET A 22 -6.82 10.32 -3.01
C MET A 22 -6.40 8.89 -2.67
N PHE A 23 -5.27 8.47 -3.20
CA PHE A 23 -4.58 7.23 -2.84
C PHE A 23 -3.44 7.55 -1.88
N ARG A 24 -3.65 7.24 -0.60
CA ARG A 24 -2.72 7.52 0.50
C ARG A 24 -1.83 6.30 0.77
N THR A 25 -0.52 6.44 0.61
CA THR A 25 0.43 5.33 0.83
C THR A 25 0.35 4.73 2.24
N THR A 26 0.51 3.40 2.33
CA THR A 26 0.46 2.63 3.59
C THR A 26 1.52 1.53 3.71
N CYS A 27 2.14 1.04 2.63
CA CYS A 27 3.32 0.17 2.77
C CYS A 27 4.23 0.10 1.54
N LYS A 28 5.45 -0.43 1.73
CA LYS A 28 6.30 -0.95 0.64
C LYS A 28 6.20 -2.48 0.60
N LEU A 29 5.59 -3.02 -0.45
CA LEU A 29 5.28 -4.43 -0.63
C LEU A 29 6.41 -5.13 -1.38
N GLY A 30 7.35 -5.74 -0.66
CA GLY A 30 8.52 -6.43 -1.21
C GLY A 30 8.51 -7.97 -1.09
N THR A 31 7.48 -8.56 -0.47
CA THR A 31 7.44 -10.01 -0.17
C THR A 31 6.07 -10.62 -0.49
N GLY A 32 6.01 -11.95 -0.65
CA GLY A 32 4.80 -12.67 -1.04
C GLY A 32 4.63 -12.89 -2.55
N PHE A 33 5.53 -12.34 -3.37
CA PHE A 33 5.64 -12.68 -4.79
C PHE A 33 6.58 -13.87 -4.99
N ASP A 34 6.17 -14.83 -5.80
CA ASP A 34 7.02 -15.87 -6.37
C ASP A 34 7.85 -15.36 -7.57
N ASP A 35 8.80 -16.18 -8.04
CA ASP A 35 9.73 -15.81 -9.11
C ASP A 35 9.07 -15.70 -10.50
N GLU A 36 7.89 -16.27 -10.74
CA GLU A 36 7.15 -16.10 -11.99
C GLU A 36 6.38 -14.76 -11.99
N THR A 37 5.66 -14.48 -10.90
CA THR A 37 4.98 -13.21 -10.68
C THR A 37 5.96 -12.04 -10.76
N LEU A 38 7.15 -12.15 -10.15
CA LEU A 38 8.21 -11.14 -10.24
C LEU A 38 8.76 -10.92 -11.66
N ARG A 39 8.73 -11.94 -12.53
CA ARG A 39 9.13 -11.83 -13.94
C ARG A 39 8.03 -11.22 -14.81
N LYS A 40 6.76 -11.48 -14.52
CA LYS A 40 5.59 -10.91 -15.23
C LYS A 40 5.24 -9.49 -14.79
N LEU A 41 5.70 -9.06 -13.61
CA LEU A 41 5.37 -7.78 -13.00
C LEU A 41 5.65 -6.53 -13.87
N PRO A 42 6.76 -6.43 -14.64
CA PRO A 42 7.01 -5.27 -15.49
C PRO A 42 5.99 -5.10 -16.61
N GLU A 43 5.57 -6.19 -17.26
CA GLU A 43 4.57 -6.16 -18.33
C GLU A 43 3.16 -5.91 -17.77
N LYS A 44 2.78 -6.52 -16.63
CA LYS A 44 1.45 -6.31 -16.03
C LYS A 44 1.23 -4.88 -15.50
N LEU A 45 2.30 -4.14 -15.17
CA LEU A 45 2.24 -2.73 -14.76
C LEU A 45 2.58 -1.73 -15.90
N LYS A 46 2.76 -2.21 -17.13
CA LYS A 46 3.29 -1.41 -18.25
C LYS A 46 2.33 -0.33 -18.75
N GLY A 47 1.02 -0.63 -18.77
CA GLY A 47 -0.02 0.31 -19.19
C GLY A 47 -0.17 1.50 -18.24
N ALA A 48 -0.18 1.22 -16.94
CA ALA A 48 -0.32 2.24 -15.88
C ALA A 48 0.94 3.08 -15.62
N ARG A 49 2.06 2.86 -16.33
CA ARG A 49 3.35 3.48 -15.98
C ARG A 49 3.36 4.98 -16.24
N GLN A 50 3.81 5.75 -15.24
CA GLN A 50 3.96 7.20 -15.29
C GLN A 50 5.39 7.65 -14.98
N ASP A 51 5.82 8.75 -15.64
CA ASP A 51 7.14 9.37 -15.42
C ASP A 51 7.18 10.26 -14.17
N ARG A 52 6.02 10.56 -13.58
CA ARG A 52 5.86 11.38 -12.36
C ARG A 52 4.73 10.83 -11.51
N ARG A 53 4.69 11.21 -10.23
CA ARG A 53 3.60 10.82 -9.32
C ARG A 53 2.24 11.28 -9.88
N PRO A 54 1.23 10.38 -9.99
CA PRO A 54 -0.12 10.75 -10.42
C PRO A 54 -0.75 11.80 -9.50
N ALA A 55 -1.65 12.61 -10.04
CA ALA A 55 -2.31 13.68 -9.28
C ALA A 55 -3.11 13.15 -8.07
N ARG A 56 -3.79 12.00 -8.22
CA ARG A 56 -4.54 11.32 -7.15
C ARG A 56 -3.66 10.54 -6.17
N VAL A 57 -2.33 10.51 -6.31
CA VAL A 57 -1.42 9.77 -5.39
C VAL A 57 -0.72 10.73 -4.43
N ASP A 58 -0.93 10.52 -3.12
CA ASP A 58 -0.25 11.26 -2.05
C ASP A 58 0.77 10.37 -1.32
N SER A 59 2.03 10.81 -1.37
CA SER A 59 3.18 10.11 -0.81
C SER A 59 4.25 11.10 -0.35
N LYS A 60 4.88 10.81 0.79
CA LYS A 60 6.16 11.44 1.19
C LYS A 60 7.38 10.62 0.74
N LEU A 61 7.15 9.44 0.17
CA LEU A 61 8.17 8.53 -0.34
C LEU A 61 8.24 8.71 -1.86
N GLU A 62 9.44 8.98 -2.37
CA GLU A 62 9.70 8.88 -3.79
C GLU A 62 9.81 7.41 -4.23
N ALA A 63 9.43 7.14 -5.47
CA ALA A 63 9.50 5.82 -6.10
C ALA A 63 10.40 5.87 -7.34
N ASP A 64 11.13 4.78 -7.64
CA ASP A 64 12.02 4.72 -8.81
C ASP A 64 11.25 4.79 -10.15
N VAL A 65 9.97 4.40 -10.13
CA VAL A 65 8.99 4.48 -11.22
C VAL A 65 7.61 4.70 -10.58
N TRP A 66 6.78 5.54 -11.19
CA TRP A 66 5.39 5.77 -10.75
C TRP A 66 4.40 4.99 -11.62
N PHE A 67 3.21 4.75 -11.06
CA PHE A 67 2.10 4.08 -11.76
C PHE A 67 0.79 4.76 -11.37
N ASP A 68 -0.14 4.86 -12.31
CA ASP A 68 -1.52 5.22 -12.02
C ASP A 68 -2.21 4.16 -11.14
N PRO A 69 -3.10 4.56 -10.21
CA PRO A 69 -3.85 3.63 -9.38
C PRO A 69 -4.88 2.88 -10.24
N GLU A 70 -4.49 1.75 -10.82
CA GLU A 70 -5.38 0.89 -11.63
C GLU A 70 -5.54 -0.52 -11.06
N ILE A 71 -4.50 -1.07 -10.41
CA ILE A 71 -4.44 -2.50 -10.06
C ILE A 71 -4.46 -2.71 -8.54
N VAL A 72 -5.51 -3.36 -8.04
CA VAL A 72 -5.65 -3.74 -6.63
C VAL A 72 -4.99 -5.10 -6.36
N LEU A 73 -4.13 -5.14 -5.32
CA LEU A 73 -3.49 -6.37 -4.83
C LEU A 73 -3.99 -6.67 -3.43
N GLU A 74 -4.24 -7.95 -3.13
CA GLU A 74 -4.55 -8.38 -1.77
C GLU A 74 -3.25 -8.50 -0.94
N VAL A 75 -3.20 -7.78 0.18
CA VAL A 75 -2.02 -7.66 1.04
C VAL A 75 -2.36 -8.07 2.48
N ARG A 76 -1.57 -8.98 3.05
CA ARG A 76 -1.65 -9.37 4.46
C ARG A 76 -0.50 -8.75 5.25
N GLY A 77 -0.79 -8.20 6.41
CA GLY A 77 0.20 -7.75 7.40
C GLY A 77 0.08 -8.51 8.72
N ALA A 78 0.98 -8.22 9.66
CA ALA A 78 0.89 -8.68 11.03
C ALA A 78 0.05 -7.73 11.92
N GLU A 79 0.23 -6.43 11.72
CA GLU A 79 -0.44 -5.35 12.47
C GLU A 79 -0.36 -4.02 11.68
N LEU A 80 -1.09 -3.00 12.16
CA LEU A 80 -0.92 -1.60 11.73
C LEU A 80 -0.09 -0.82 12.74
N THR A 81 0.77 0.07 12.26
CA THR A 81 1.67 0.91 13.08
C THR A 81 1.65 2.37 12.62
N VAL A 82 2.06 3.30 13.50
CA VAL A 82 2.12 4.74 13.16
C VAL A 82 3.45 5.06 12.46
N SER A 83 3.38 5.53 11.22
CA SER A 83 4.53 5.77 10.33
C SER A 83 4.73 7.26 10.03
N PRO A 84 5.95 7.80 10.12
CA PRO A 84 6.23 9.18 9.72
C PRO A 84 6.24 9.39 8.20
N VAL A 85 6.48 8.33 7.41
CA VAL A 85 6.68 8.39 5.95
C VAL A 85 5.47 7.98 5.11
N HIS A 86 4.50 7.29 5.71
CA HIS A 86 3.24 6.92 5.06
C HIS A 86 2.13 7.91 5.38
N THR A 87 1.14 7.98 4.49
CA THR A 87 0.18 9.09 4.38
C THR A 87 -1.27 8.68 4.67
N ALA A 88 -1.60 7.38 4.70
CA ALA A 88 -2.92 6.91 5.11
C ALA A 88 -3.23 7.36 6.54
N ALA A 89 -4.37 8.04 6.77
CA ALA A 89 -4.74 8.63 8.07
C ALA A 89 -3.67 9.56 8.68
N ALA A 90 -2.96 10.33 7.84
CA ALA A 90 -1.94 11.28 8.27
C ALA A 90 -2.51 12.33 9.24
N GLY A 91 -1.87 12.49 10.40
CA GLY A 91 -2.29 13.46 11.42
C GLY A 91 -3.39 12.96 12.36
N THR A 92 -4.20 11.98 11.96
CA THR A 92 -5.39 11.51 12.72
C THR A 92 -5.05 10.78 14.03
N ILE A 93 -3.82 10.28 14.17
CA ILE A 93 -3.34 9.56 15.37
C ILE A 93 -2.16 10.30 16.03
N ARG A 94 -1.26 10.84 15.22
CA ARG A 94 -0.12 11.67 15.64
C ARG A 94 0.11 12.74 14.57
N PRO A 95 0.29 14.02 14.95
CA PRO A 95 0.60 15.08 13.98
C PRO A 95 1.73 14.70 13.01
N GLY A 96 1.51 14.94 11.73
CA GLY A 96 2.48 14.65 10.67
C GLY A 96 2.77 13.16 10.39
N ALA A 97 2.09 12.20 11.03
CA ALA A 97 2.31 10.76 10.80
C ALA A 97 1.01 10.03 10.44
N GLY A 98 1.09 9.09 9.50
CA GLY A 98 -0.02 8.22 9.10
C GLY A 98 0.11 6.80 9.65
N LEU A 99 -0.61 5.86 9.05
CA LEU A 99 -0.58 4.43 9.31
C LEU A 99 0.27 3.67 8.29
N ALA A 100 0.83 2.54 8.72
CA ALA A 100 1.48 1.60 7.84
C ALA A 100 1.21 0.13 8.21
N ILE A 101 1.19 -0.73 7.20
CA ILE A 101 1.07 -2.19 7.38
C ILE A 101 2.44 -2.76 7.76
N ARG A 102 2.56 -3.39 8.94
CA ARG A 102 3.79 -4.07 9.39
C ARG A 102 3.90 -5.46 8.77
N PHE A 103 5.10 -5.79 8.29
CA PHE A 103 5.43 -7.03 7.59
C PHE A 103 4.48 -7.37 6.42
N PRO A 104 4.29 -6.43 5.45
CA PRO A 104 3.35 -6.61 4.36
C PRO A 104 3.81 -7.72 3.40
N ARG A 105 2.89 -8.63 3.09
CA ARG A 105 3.06 -9.72 2.13
C ARG A 105 1.92 -9.73 1.13
N PHE A 106 2.24 -9.87 -0.15
CA PHE A 106 1.26 -10.20 -1.19
C PHE A 106 0.71 -11.61 -0.91
N THR A 107 -0.59 -11.83 -1.12
CA THR A 107 -1.21 -13.16 -0.90
C THR A 107 -1.15 -14.07 -2.13
N GLY A 108 -0.65 -13.58 -3.26
CA GLY A 108 -0.77 -14.20 -4.58
C GLY A 108 -1.99 -13.69 -5.37
N ARG A 109 -2.96 -13.06 -4.70
CA ARG A 109 -4.25 -12.67 -5.30
C ARG A 109 -4.23 -11.23 -5.83
N TRP A 110 -4.26 -11.13 -7.15
CA TRP A 110 -4.69 -9.93 -7.87
C TRP A 110 -6.21 -9.77 -7.72
N ARG A 111 -6.69 -8.56 -7.46
CA ARG A 111 -8.12 -8.26 -7.29
C ARG A 111 -8.68 -7.66 -8.57
N GLU A 112 -8.73 -8.49 -9.60
CA GLU A 112 -9.32 -8.17 -10.92
C GLU A 112 -10.86 -8.02 -10.84
N ASP A 113 -11.43 -8.38 -9.69
CA ASP A 113 -12.81 -8.15 -9.25
C ASP A 113 -13.02 -6.80 -8.52
N LYS A 114 -12.07 -5.85 -8.62
CA LYS A 114 -12.12 -4.53 -7.97
C LYS A 114 -11.52 -3.42 -8.84
N GLY A 115 -12.21 -2.28 -8.89
CA GLY A 115 -11.62 -1.01 -9.30
C GLY A 115 -10.69 -0.46 -8.22
N PRO A 116 -9.87 0.57 -8.54
CA PRO A 116 -8.94 1.14 -7.58
C PRO A 116 -9.67 1.85 -6.42
N GLU A 117 -10.82 2.48 -6.66
CA GLU A 117 -11.68 3.07 -5.61
C GLU A 117 -12.31 1.99 -4.69
N ASP A 118 -12.41 0.74 -5.13
CA ASP A 118 -12.82 -0.38 -4.26
C ASP A 118 -11.69 -0.83 -3.30
N ALA A 119 -10.48 -0.25 -3.37
CA ALA A 119 -9.40 -0.61 -2.46
C ALA A 119 -9.77 -0.35 -0.98
N THR A 120 -9.12 -1.05 -0.05
CA THR A 120 -9.32 -0.83 1.39
C THR A 120 -9.13 0.64 1.75
N THR A 121 -10.10 1.23 2.44
CA THR A 121 -10.14 2.69 2.61
C THR A 121 -9.35 3.15 3.83
N VAL A 122 -8.92 4.42 3.84
CA VAL A 122 -8.22 5.05 4.96
C VAL A 122 -9.02 4.95 6.26
N LYS A 123 -10.35 5.03 6.15
CA LYS A 123 -11.31 4.89 7.25
C LYS A 123 -11.36 3.46 7.80
N GLU A 124 -11.32 2.46 6.92
CA GLU A 124 -11.18 1.05 7.32
C GLU A 124 -9.86 0.79 8.04
N LEU A 125 -8.72 1.24 7.50
CA LEU A 125 -7.40 1.09 8.15
C LEU A 125 -7.38 1.74 9.54
N LEU A 126 -7.96 2.93 9.69
CA LEU A 126 -8.08 3.60 10.98
C LEU A 126 -8.97 2.82 11.96
N GLY A 127 -10.05 2.20 11.47
CA GLY A 127 -10.92 1.30 12.24
C GLY A 127 -10.20 0.01 12.70
N MET A 128 -9.41 -0.60 11.81
CA MET A 128 -8.58 -1.77 12.12
C MET A 128 -7.53 -1.44 13.19
N TYR A 129 -6.81 -0.32 13.05
CA TYR A 129 -5.81 0.12 14.03
C TYR A 129 -6.42 0.42 15.40
N ARG A 130 -7.57 1.11 15.44
CA ARG A 130 -8.31 1.35 16.70
C ARG A 130 -8.77 0.05 17.36
N SER A 131 -9.14 -0.96 16.56
CA SER A 131 -9.56 -2.28 17.05
C SER A 131 -8.38 -3.12 17.57
N GLN A 132 -7.21 -3.03 16.92
CA GLN A 132 -5.95 -3.61 17.40
C GLN A 132 -5.59 -3.07 18.79
N LEU A 133 -5.58 -1.75 18.98
CA LEU A 133 -5.29 -1.12 20.27
C LEU A 133 -6.25 -1.55 21.39
N LYS A 134 -7.54 -1.74 21.09
CA LYS A 134 -8.52 -2.27 22.05
C LYS A 134 -8.16 -3.68 22.50
N ARG A 135 -7.76 -4.56 21.56
CA ARG A 135 -7.36 -5.95 21.88
C ARG A 135 -6.09 -5.98 22.74
N THR A 136 -5.06 -5.20 22.40
CA THR A 136 -3.81 -5.14 23.19
C THR A 136 -4.05 -4.64 24.62
N LYS A 137 -5.07 -3.82 24.87
CA LYS A 137 -5.46 -3.38 26.22
C LYS A 137 -6.40 -4.34 26.97
N ALA A 138 -6.90 -5.37 26.30
CA ALA A 138 -7.83 -6.37 26.86
C ALA A 138 -7.18 -7.74 27.10
N SER A 139 -5.91 -7.90 26.72
CA SER A 139 -5.07 -9.03 27.13
C SER A 139 -4.34 -8.68 28.43
N PRO A 140 -4.50 -9.47 29.50
CA PRO A 140 -3.65 -9.38 30.69
C PRO A 140 -2.24 -9.96 30.45
#